data_AF-A0A8G2MQU8-F1
#
_entry.id   AF-A0A8G2MQU8-F1
#
_cell.length_a   1.000
_cell.length_b   1.000
_cell.length_c   1.000
_cell.angle_alpha   90.00
_cell.angle_beta   90.00
_cell.angle_gamma   90.00
#
_symmetry.space_group_name_H-M   'P 1'
#
loop_
_entity.id
_entity.type
_entity.pdbx_description
1 polymer ?
#
loop_
_entity_poly.entity_id
_entity_poly.type
_entity_poly.pdbx_seq_one_letter_code
_entity_poly.pdbx_strand_id
1 'polypeptide(L)'
;MAFTAEQLVGNSSFLMSIRFLAGQMRGMFDAGPRLARLLASHQRWLLTQTAYALHLEYDPRDPTSGFTAVRLTGRITAHKVASRNTVLAFIEELYTYRFITHTPGDERRRPRHFEPADVSHQGMFAWLFSNLGALDLLDGGQRAAFFQANPSLMRLIQPRIARHCLEDAAWREPPEQVALFLWTEAGGLVVDNFIARMAMESSEPKRLSVGRVETRALAADFMMSRTHLQRLLAKAAQRGCVGWQDEPRKTHLWISRDFVEEYCAWQAVKFAYVDEAFEWAKAQIEEMAV
;
A
#
# COMPACT_ATOMS: atom_id res chain seq x y z
N MET A 1 -7.81 13.49 -17.55
CA MET A 1 -8.75 13.75 -16.43
C MET A 1 -8.69 12.55 -15.52
N ALA A 2 -8.50 12.78 -14.22
CA ALA A 2 -8.35 11.70 -13.24
C ALA A 2 -9.70 11.07 -12.86
N PHE A 3 -9.69 9.77 -12.57
CA PHE A 3 -10.82 9.06 -11.99
C PHE A 3 -11.10 9.49 -10.55
N THR A 4 -12.39 9.65 -10.24
CA THR A 4 -12.90 9.73 -8.87
C THR A 4 -13.07 8.34 -8.26
N ALA A 5 -13.13 8.26 -6.92
CA ALA A 5 -13.36 6.99 -6.23
C ALA A 5 -14.70 6.34 -6.66
N GLU A 6 -15.74 7.14 -6.84
CA GLU A 6 -17.06 6.69 -7.27
C GLU A 6 -17.03 6.10 -8.68
N GLN A 7 -16.29 6.74 -9.60
CA GLN A 7 -16.10 6.22 -10.96
C GLN A 7 -15.35 4.89 -10.97
N LEU A 8 -14.33 4.74 -10.11
CA LEU A 8 -13.59 3.49 -9.96
C LEU A 8 -14.48 2.36 -9.44
N VAL A 9 -15.28 2.62 -8.41
CA VAL A 9 -16.24 1.63 -7.87
C VAL A 9 -17.27 1.21 -8.92
N GLY A 10 -17.75 2.15 -9.74
CA GLY A 10 -18.68 1.87 -10.83
C GLY A 10 -18.08 1.16 -12.04
N ASN A 11 -16.76 1.04 -12.14
CA ASN A 11 -16.09 0.44 -13.29
C ASN A 11 -15.96 -1.09 -13.11
N SER A 12 -16.58 -1.85 -14.02
CA SER A 12 -16.56 -3.31 -14.02
C SER A 12 -15.16 -3.94 -14.08
N SER A 13 -14.18 -3.21 -14.64
CA SER A 13 -12.79 -3.65 -14.74
C SER A 13 -11.96 -3.32 -13.50
N PHE A 14 -12.48 -2.57 -12.53
CA PHE A 14 -11.67 -2.13 -11.39
C PHE A 14 -11.20 -3.27 -10.49
N LEU A 15 -12.02 -4.31 -10.34
CA LEU A 15 -11.60 -5.54 -9.65
C LEU A 15 -10.42 -6.23 -10.35
N MET A 16 -10.33 -6.15 -11.69
CA MET A 16 -9.16 -6.62 -12.44
C MET A 16 -7.92 -5.80 -12.16
N SER A 17 -8.05 -4.47 -12.10
CA SER A 17 -6.94 -3.58 -11.73
C SER A 17 -6.40 -3.88 -10.33
N ILE A 18 -7.29 -4.07 -9.35
CA ILE A 18 -6.89 -4.41 -7.98
C ILE A 18 -6.24 -5.81 -7.93
N ARG A 19 -6.79 -6.79 -8.66
CA ARG A 19 -6.20 -8.13 -8.77
C ARG A 19 -4.81 -8.12 -9.42
N PHE A 20 -4.64 -7.35 -10.48
CA PHE A 20 -3.35 -7.14 -11.12
C PHE A 20 -2.34 -6.53 -10.13
N LEU A 21 -2.73 -5.47 -9.43
CA LEU A 21 -1.88 -4.82 -8.44
C LEU A 21 -1.47 -5.78 -7.32
N ALA A 22 -2.40 -6.58 -6.80
CA ALA A 22 -2.12 -7.59 -5.78
C ALA A 22 -1.07 -8.63 -6.25
N GLY A 23 -1.11 -9.01 -7.53
CA GLY A 23 -0.08 -9.83 -8.17
C GLY A 23 1.30 -9.14 -8.22
N GLN A 24 1.33 -7.85 -8.58
CA GLN A 24 2.57 -7.06 -8.58
C GLN A 24 3.16 -6.93 -7.16
N MET A 25 2.32 -6.66 -6.16
CA MET A 25 2.75 -6.56 -4.76
C MET A 25 3.29 -7.91 -4.25
N ARG A 26 2.71 -9.04 -4.68
CA ARG A 26 3.27 -10.37 -4.38
C ARG A 26 4.64 -10.56 -5.01
N GLY A 27 4.84 -10.16 -6.27
CA GLY A 27 6.14 -10.21 -6.92
C GLY A 27 7.20 -9.35 -6.20
N MET A 28 6.83 -8.14 -5.76
CA MET A 28 7.71 -7.28 -4.95
C MET A 28 8.06 -7.92 -3.60
N PHE A 29 7.10 -8.60 -2.96
CA PHE A 29 7.33 -9.35 -1.73
C PHE A 29 8.31 -10.50 -1.96
N ASP A 30 8.13 -11.29 -3.00
CA ASP A 30 9.03 -12.43 -3.30
C ASP A 30 10.46 -11.95 -3.61
N ALA A 31 10.63 -10.78 -4.24
CA ALA A 31 11.93 -10.18 -4.53
C ALA A 31 12.62 -9.56 -3.31
N GLY A 32 11.86 -8.96 -2.38
CA GLY A 32 12.39 -8.25 -1.23
C GLY A 32 11.46 -8.27 -0.02
N PRO A 33 11.32 -9.41 0.69
CA PRO A 33 10.25 -9.58 1.67
C PRO A 33 10.29 -8.58 2.82
N ARG A 34 11.48 -8.20 3.30
CA ARG A 34 11.63 -7.22 4.39
C ARG A 34 11.19 -5.81 3.96
N LEU A 35 11.51 -5.41 2.72
CA LEU A 35 11.14 -4.10 2.19
C LEU A 35 9.65 -4.06 1.87
N ALA A 36 9.09 -5.09 1.25
CA ALA A 36 7.67 -5.16 0.94
C ALA A 36 6.77 -5.12 2.21
N ARG A 37 7.27 -5.61 3.35
CA ARG A 37 6.57 -5.50 4.64
C ARG A 37 6.37 -4.07 5.14
N LEU A 38 7.07 -3.09 4.58
CA LEU A 38 6.78 -1.68 4.83
C LEU A 38 5.38 -1.27 4.34
N LEU A 39 4.77 -2.05 3.46
CA LEU A 39 3.43 -1.81 2.90
C LEU A 39 2.40 -2.86 3.35
N ALA A 40 2.77 -3.82 4.19
CA ALA A 40 1.96 -5.00 4.51
C ALA A 40 0.87 -4.78 5.57
N SER A 41 0.94 -3.69 6.33
CA SER A 41 -0.11 -3.20 7.22
C SER A 41 -0.43 -1.75 6.90
N HIS A 42 -1.65 -1.31 7.19
CA HIS A 42 -2.07 0.04 6.81
C HIS A 42 -1.30 1.13 7.57
N GLN A 43 -1.00 0.88 8.86
CA GLN A 43 -0.16 1.78 9.65
C GLN A 43 1.25 1.92 9.03
N ARG A 44 1.88 0.80 8.65
CA ARG A 44 3.22 0.83 8.02
C ARG A 44 3.19 1.47 6.64
N TRP A 45 2.11 1.24 5.88
CA TRP A 45 1.90 1.92 4.60
C TRP A 45 1.91 3.44 4.77
N LEU A 46 1.12 3.97 5.71
CA LEU A 46 1.04 5.41 5.99
C LEU A 46 2.38 6.00 6.49
N LEU A 47 3.07 5.28 7.38
CA LEU A 47 4.41 5.65 7.86
C LEU A 47 5.41 5.74 6.69
N THR A 48 5.45 4.71 5.85
CA THR A 48 6.37 4.60 4.71
C THR A 48 6.13 5.70 3.68
N GLN A 49 4.87 5.90 3.28
CA GLN A 49 4.50 6.91 2.29
C GLN A 49 4.81 8.32 2.80
N THR A 50 4.48 8.60 4.07
CA THR A 50 4.74 9.91 4.69
C THR A 50 6.24 10.18 4.85
N ALA A 51 7.02 9.18 5.29
CA ALA A 51 8.46 9.32 5.44
C ALA A 51 9.15 9.62 4.10
N TYR A 52 8.75 8.92 3.05
CA TYR A 52 9.29 9.13 1.70
C TYR A 52 8.89 10.48 1.11
N ALA A 53 7.64 10.91 1.33
CA ALA A 53 7.17 12.24 0.93
C ALA A 53 7.99 13.35 1.59
N LEU A 54 8.21 13.25 2.90
CA LEU A 54 9.04 14.20 3.64
C LEU A 54 10.46 14.28 3.07
N HIS A 55 11.05 13.17 2.61
CA HIS A 55 12.36 13.19 1.97
C HIS A 55 12.34 13.98 0.65
N LEU A 56 11.36 13.73 -0.23
CA LEU A 56 11.24 14.42 -1.52
C LEU A 56 10.92 15.92 -1.39
N GLU A 57 10.22 16.30 -0.32
CA GLU A 57 9.83 17.67 0.03
C GLU A 57 10.91 18.43 0.81
N TYR A 58 12.14 17.91 0.93
CA TYR A 58 13.23 18.63 1.59
C TYR A 58 13.52 19.98 0.91
N ASP A 59 13.48 21.07 1.70
CA ASP A 59 13.89 22.42 1.30
C ASP A 59 15.21 22.76 1.99
N PRO A 60 16.32 22.89 1.23
CA PRO A 60 17.63 23.26 1.79
C PRO A 60 17.66 24.59 2.56
N ARG A 61 16.67 25.47 2.34
CA ARG A 61 16.54 26.77 3.02
C ARG A 61 15.83 26.66 4.37
N ASP A 62 15.14 25.55 4.63
CA ASP A 62 14.50 25.27 5.91
C ASP A 62 15.14 24.02 6.54
N PRO A 63 16.06 24.18 7.52
CA PRO A 63 16.70 23.09 8.25
C PRO A 63 15.75 22.17 9.03
N THR A 64 14.48 22.54 9.17
CA THR A 64 13.45 21.75 9.85
C THR A 64 12.59 20.94 8.87
N SER A 65 12.75 21.16 7.57
CA SER A 65 12.09 20.42 6.50
C SER A 65 12.68 19.02 6.33
N GLY A 66 12.22 18.27 5.33
CA GLY A 66 12.79 16.96 5.04
C GLY A 66 12.30 15.83 5.95
N PHE A 67 12.85 14.64 5.71
CA PHE A 67 12.59 13.46 6.53
C PHE A 67 13.43 13.50 7.80
N THR A 68 12.82 13.99 8.87
CA THR A 68 13.37 13.95 10.23
C THR A 68 12.41 13.21 11.17
N ALA A 69 12.93 12.69 12.29
CA ALA A 69 12.10 12.01 13.29
C ALA A 69 11.01 12.92 13.86
N VAL A 70 11.30 14.22 14.02
CA VAL A 70 10.36 15.22 14.53
C VAL A 70 9.22 15.45 13.53
N ARG A 71 9.54 15.65 12.24
CA ARG A 71 8.54 15.88 11.18
C ARG A 71 7.64 14.68 10.97
N LEU A 72 8.22 13.47 10.88
CA LEU A 72 7.44 12.25 10.72
C LEU A 72 6.53 12.03 11.93
N THR A 73 7.06 12.18 13.15
CA THR A 73 6.25 12.07 14.37
C THR A 73 5.09 13.05 14.34
N GLY A 74 5.35 14.33 14.08
CA GLY A 74 4.33 15.38 14.05
C GLY A 74 3.18 15.06 13.09
N ARG A 75 3.51 14.72 11.83
CA ARG A 75 2.51 14.33 10.81
C ARG A 75 1.70 13.11 11.25
N ILE A 76 2.36 12.04 11.64
CA ILE A 76 1.71 10.76 11.95
C ILE A 76 0.83 10.83 13.20
N THR A 77 1.29 11.53 14.25
CA THR A 77 0.50 11.68 15.48
C THR A 77 -0.68 12.62 15.30
N ALA A 78 -0.57 13.65 14.45
CA ALA A 78 -1.68 14.58 14.19
C ALA A 78 -2.89 13.84 13.58
N HIS A 79 -2.64 12.81 12.78
CA HIS A 79 -3.67 11.97 12.17
C HIS A 79 -3.96 10.68 12.96
N LYS A 80 -3.43 10.54 14.18
CA LYS A 80 -3.65 9.37 15.08
C LYS A 80 -3.29 8.02 14.44
N VAL A 81 -2.38 8.01 13.47
CA VAL A 81 -1.97 6.79 12.76
C VAL A 81 -1.10 5.89 13.65
N ALA A 82 -0.20 6.49 14.42
CA ALA A 82 0.67 5.79 15.33
C ALA A 82 1.13 6.70 16.49
N SER A 83 1.56 6.08 17.59
CA SER A 83 2.16 6.80 18.70
C SER A 83 3.56 7.31 18.35
N ARG A 84 4.07 8.29 19.11
CA ARG A 84 5.46 8.74 18.99
C ARG A 84 6.47 7.59 19.12
N ASN A 85 6.28 6.69 20.07
CA ASN A 85 7.20 5.57 20.28
C ASN A 85 7.19 4.60 19.09
N THR A 86 6.01 4.36 18.51
CA THR A 86 5.86 3.54 17.30
C THR A 86 6.59 4.17 16.11
N VAL A 87 6.51 5.49 15.92
CA VAL A 87 7.24 6.20 14.87
C VAL A 87 8.76 6.07 15.06
N LEU A 88 9.25 6.24 16.28
CA LEU A 88 10.68 6.14 16.56
C LEU A 88 11.21 4.71 16.34
N ALA A 89 10.46 3.69 16.80
CA ALA A 89 10.79 2.29 16.55
C ALA A 89 10.80 1.96 15.04
N PHE A 90 9.85 2.51 14.28
CA PHE A 90 9.82 2.37 12.82
C PHE A 90 11.07 2.97 12.15
N ILE A 91 11.48 4.17 12.54
CA ILE A 91 12.71 4.81 12.00
C ILE A 91 13.95 3.96 12.34
N GLU A 92 14.05 3.49 13.58
CA GLU A 92 15.15 2.62 14.02
C GLU A 92 15.20 1.31 13.23
N GLU A 93 14.04 0.72 12.94
CA GLU A 93 13.92 -0.47 12.09
C GLU A 93 14.42 -0.20 10.67
N LEU A 94 13.97 0.90 10.03
CA LEU A 94 14.43 1.29 8.70
C LEU A 94 15.95 1.48 8.65
N TYR A 95 16.51 2.13 9.68
CA TYR A 95 17.94 2.37 9.77
C TYR A 95 18.72 1.06 9.98
N THR A 96 18.23 0.18 10.86
CA THR A 96 18.82 -1.13 11.17
C THR A 96 18.89 -2.01 9.92
N TYR A 97 17.83 -2.02 9.11
CA TYR A 97 17.79 -2.76 7.85
C TYR A 97 18.42 -2.03 6.67
N ARG A 98 19.02 -0.85 6.89
CA ARG A 98 19.67 -0.02 5.86
C ARG A 98 18.72 0.39 4.74
N PHE A 99 17.43 0.52 5.04
CA PHE A 99 16.45 1.11 4.13
C PHE A 99 16.54 2.64 4.11
N ILE A 100 17.15 3.22 5.15
CA ILE A 100 17.48 4.64 5.21
C ILE A 100 18.89 4.81 5.76
N THR A 101 19.52 5.93 5.44
CA THR A 101 20.80 6.38 6.01
C THR A 101 20.68 7.81 6.51
N HIS A 102 21.65 8.29 7.27
CA HIS A 102 21.77 9.73 7.51
C HIS A 102 22.17 10.44 6.22
N THR A 103 21.62 11.63 6.00
CA THR A 103 22.12 12.54 4.96
C THR A 103 23.62 12.80 5.18
N PRO A 104 24.47 12.71 4.14
CA PRO A 104 25.91 12.96 4.27
C PRO A 104 26.21 14.31 4.93
N GLY A 105 27.08 14.31 5.95
CA GLY A 105 27.47 15.51 6.70
C GLY A 105 26.52 15.91 7.83
N ASP A 106 25.35 15.26 7.96
CA ASP A 106 24.32 15.62 8.93
C ASP A 106 24.30 14.74 10.20
N GLU A 107 25.26 13.82 10.34
CA GLU A 107 25.37 12.88 11.46
C GLU A 107 25.42 13.57 12.84
N ARG A 108 25.98 14.78 12.88
CA ARG A 108 26.11 15.61 14.09
C ARG A 108 25.09 16.73 14.18
N ARG A 109 24.28 16.97 13.14
CA ARG A 109 23.29 18.05 13.09
C ARG A 109 22.01 17.65 13.81
N ARG A 110 21.32 18.64 14.37
CA ARG A 110 19.97 18.49 14.93
C ARG A 110 19.02 19.46 14.22
N PRO A 111 17.88 18.99 13.69
CA PRO A 111 17.46 17.59 13.60
C PRO A 111 18.34 16.77 12.64
N ARG A 112 18.38 15.43 12.81
CA ARG A 112 19.03 14.54 11.84
C ARG A 112 18.10 14.28 10.67
N HIS A 113 18.60 14.47 9.46
CA HIS A 113 17.90 14.10 8.24
C HIS A 113 18.21 12.67 7.83
N PHE A 114 17.22 12.02 7.24
CA PHE A 114 17.32 10.68 6.69
C PHE A 114 17.06 10.70 5.20
N GLU A 115 17.80 9.86 4.47
CA GLU A 115 17.61 9.62 3.05
C GLU A 115 17.27 8.14 2.82
N PRO A 116 16.35 7.83 1.90
CA PRO A 116 16.09 6.46 1.49
C PRO A 116 17.33 5.89 0.78
N ALA A 117 17.68 4.64 1.11
CA ALA A 117 18.66 3.89 0.32
C ALA A 117 18.12 3.59 -1.09
N ASP A 118 19.01 3.27 -2.03
CA ASP A 118 18.64 2.95 -3.41
C ASP A 118 17.54 1.87 -3.52
N VAL A 119 17.62 0.83 -2.68
CA VAL A 119 16.61 -0.24 -2.63
C VAL A 119 15.22 0.28 -2.23
N SER A 120 15.16 1.26 -1.33
CA SER A 120 13.90 1.89 -0.91
C SER A 120 13.35 2.80 -2.01
N HIS A 121 14.22 3.53 -2.71
CA HIS A 121 13.84 4.33 -3.87
C HIS A 121 13.27 3.44 -4.99
N GLN A 122 13.97 2.35 -5.33
CA GLN A 122 13.52 1.36 -6.32
C GLN A 122 12.20 0.72 -5.93
N GLY A 123 12.02 0.35 -4.65
CA GLY A 123 10.78 -0.20 -4.15
C GLY A 123 9.60 0.79 -4.26
N MET A 124 9.82 2.05 -3.88
CA MET A 124 8.78 3.09 -4.02
C MET A 124 8.45 3.39 -5.49
N PHE A 125 9.46 3.39 -6.37
CA PHE A 125 9.27 3.52 -7.81
C PHE A 125 8.45 2.38 -8.39
N ALA A 126 8.81 1.13 -8.07
CA ALA A 126 8.08 -0.05 -8.50
C ALA A 126 6.63 -0.05 -7.96
N TRP A 127 6.42 0.41 -6.73
CA TRP A 127 5.08 0.56 -6.15
C TRP A 127 4.24 1.56 -6.96
N LEU A 128 4.74 2.76 -7.22
CA LEU A 128 4.00 3.77 -7.97
C LEU A 128 3.74 3.31 -9.41
N PHE A 129 4.76 2.78 -10.08
CA PHE A 129 4.66 2.22 -11.42
C PHE A 129 3.57 1.13 -11.50
N SER A 130 3.50 0.23 -10.52
CA SER A 130 2.48 -0.83 -10.47
C SER A 130 1.06 -0.28 -10.27
N ASN A 131 0.88 0.79 -9.48
CA ASN A 131 -0.42 1.42 -9.31
C ASN A 131 -0.86 2.14 -10.59
N LEU A 132 0.06 2.80 -11.30
CA LEU A 132 -0.23 3.43 -12.59
C LEU A 132 -0.57 2.37 -13.65
N GLY A 133 0.16 1.26 -13.70
CA GLY A 133 -0.13 0.16 -14.62
C GLY A 133 -1.49 -0.50 -14.33
N ALA A 134 -1.90 -0.56 -13.07
CA ALA A 134 -3.22 -1.01 -12.69
C ALA A 134 -4.33 -0.03 -13.15
N LEU A 135 -4.09 1.28 -13.09
CA LEU A 135 -5.01 2.30 -13.65
C LEU A 135 -5.13 2.19 -15.16
N ASP A 136 -4.03 1.93 -15.87
CA ASP A 136 -4.02 1.77 -17.32
C ASP A 136 -4.90 0.61 -17.83
N LEU A 137 -5.19 -0.39 -16.98
CA LEU A 137 -6.14 -1.47 -17.31
C LEU A 137 -7.61 -1.00 -17.37
N LEU A 138 -7.93 0.17 -16.84
CA LEU A 138 -9.30 0.69 -16.79
C LEU A 138 -9.72 1.33 -18.11
N ASP A 139 -8.78 2.00 -18.78
CA ASP A 139 -9.04 2.84 -19.95
C ASP A 139 -8.04 2.63 -21.10
N GLY A 140 -7.11 1.68 -20.97
CA GLY A 140 -6.04 1.48 -21.95
C GLY A 140 -5.00 2.59 -21.96
N GLY A 141 -4.89 3.34 -20.86
CA GLY A 141 -3.94 4.44 -20.69
C GLY A 141 -2.48 4.03 -20.78
N GLN A 142 -1.59 5.04 -20.70
CA GLN A 142 -0.14 4.87 -20.76
C GLN A 142 0.57 5.57 -19.60
N ARG A 143 -0.09 5.66 -18.44
CA ARG A 143 0.43 6.36 -17.26
C ARG A 143 1.75 5.74 -16.79
N ALA A 144 1.82 4.41 -16.73
CA ALA A 144 3.01 3.70 -16.31
C ALA A 144 4.19 3.92 -17.28
N ALA A 145 3.94 3.82 -18.58
CA ALA A 145 4.95 4.05 -19.61
C ALA A 145 5.46 5.50 -19.60
N PHE A 146 4.55 6.47 -19.46
CA PHE A 146 4.89 7.89 -19.36
C PHE A 146 5.72 8.18 -18.10
N PHE A 147 5.33 7.62 -16.95
CA PHE A 147 6.09 7.74 -15.71
C PHE A 147 7.49 7.13 -15.81
N GLN A 148 7.62 5.97 -16.46
CA GLN A 148 8.90 5.33 -16.69
C GLN A 148 9.82 6.15 -17.60
N ALA A 149 9.26 6.80 -18.63
CA ALA A 149 10.00 7.71 -19.50
C ALA A 149 10.40 9.03 -18.80
N ASN A 150 9.68 9.41 -17.75
CA ASN A 150 9.86 10.68 -17.02
C ASN A 150 10.01 10.45 -15.51
N PRO A 151 11.07 9.76 -15.04
CA PRO A 151 11.20 9.34 -13.64
C PRO A 151 11.26 10.49 -12.64
N SER A 152 11.62 11.70 -13.08
CA SER A 152 11.60 12.93 -12.26
C SER A 152 10.21 13.29 -11.73
N LEU A 153 9.14 12.84 -12.41
CA LEU A 153 7.75 12.99 -11.96
C LEU A 153 7.51 12.41 -10.56
N MET A 154 8.33 11.44 -10.13
CA MET A 154 8.27 10.85 -8.79
C MET A 154 8.25 11.93 -7.70
N ARG A 155 9.04 13.01 -7.87
CA ARG A 155 9.15 14.10 -6.90
C ARG A 155 7.85 14.91 -6.76
N LEU A 156 7.01 14.92 -7.79
CA LEU A 156 5.73 15.61 -7.81
C LEU A 156 4.59 14.68 -7.37
N ILE A 157 4.57 13.46 -7.91
CA ILE A 157 3.47 12.51 -7.72
C ILE A 157 3.45 11.95 -6.29
N GLN A 158 4.57 11.41 -5.80
CA GLN A 158 4.57 10.63 -4.56
C GLN A 158 4.18 11.47 -3.32
N PRO A 159 4.72 12.69 -3.11
CA PRO A 159 4.35 13.46 -1.93
C PRO A 159 2.88 13.87 -1.93
N ARG A 160 2.36 14.16 -3.13
CA ARG A 160 0.95 14.46 -3.33
C ARG A 160 0.05 13.28 -2.94
N ILE A 161 0.36 12.07 -3.40
CA ILE A 161 -0.37 10.85 -3.00
C ILE A 161 -0.31 10.66 -1.48
N ALA A 162 0.89 10.71 -0.90
CA ALA A 162 1.09 10.45 0.53
C ALA A 162 0.30 11.43 1.40
N ARG A 163 0.32 12.72 1.06
CA ARG A 163 -0.41 13.76 1.79
C ARG A 163 -1.92 13.56 1.69
N HIS A 164 -2.46 13.39 0.49
CA HIS A 164 -3.90 13.18 0.31
C HIS A 164 -4.40 11.92 1.02
N CYS A 165 -3.66 10.81 0.90
CA CYS A 165 -3.97 9.58 1.61
C CYS A 165 -3.90 9.71 3.14
N LEU A 166 -2.94 10.49 3.67
CA LEU A 166 -2.82 10.70 5.12
C LEU A 166 -3.95 11.59 5.65
N GLU A 167 -4.37 12.60 4.88
CA GLU A 167 -5.38 13.58 5.27
C GLU A 167 -6.80 12.98 5.19
N ASP A 168 -7.09 12.17 4.17
CA ASP A 168 -8.40 11.57 3.94
C ASP A 168 -8.71 10.40 4.89
N ALA A 169 -9.75 10.56 5.71
CA ALA A 169 -10.22 9.52 6.61
C ALA A 169 -10.74 8.28 5.86
N ALA A 170 -11.32 8.44 4.67
CA ALA A 170 -11.86 7.33 3.89
C ALA A 170 -10.77 6.34 3.45
N TRP A 171 -9.52 6.80 3.29
CA TRP A 171 -8.38 5.91 3.10
C TRP A 171 -7.73 5.52 4.43
N ARG A 172 -7.47 6.48 5.30
CA ARG A 172 -6.72 6.29 6.57
C ARG A 172 -7.41 5.31 7.52
N GLU A 173 -8.74 5.19 7.45
CA GLU A 173 -9.56 4.37 8.34
C GLU A 173 -10.28 3.30 7.50
N PRO A 174 -9.67 2.10 7.34
CA PRO A 174 -10.28 1.04 6.56
C PRO A 174 -11.62 0.62 7.16
N PRO A 175 -12.61 0.23 6.34
CA PRO A 175 -13.87 -0.31 6.83
C PRO A 175 -13.68 -1.53 7.74
N GLU A 176 -14.61 -1.81 8.65
CA GLU A 176 -14.40 -2.77 9.76
C GLU A 176 -13.89 -4.13 9.28
N GLN A 177 -14.46 -4.68 8.21
CA GLN A 177 -14.06 -5.99 7.70
C GLN A 177 -12.64 -5.97 7.13
N VAL A 178 -12.30 -4.93 6.38
CA VAL A 178 -10.96 -4.73 5.81
C VAL A 178 -9.94 -4.51 6.94
N ALA A 179 -10.29 -3.67 7.91
CA ALA A 179 -9.50 -3.37 9.09
C ALA A 179 -9.08 -4.63 9.88
N LEU A 180 -9.89 -5.70 9.90
CA LEU A 180 -9.52 -6.98 10.54
C LEU A 180 -8.15 -7.50 10.08
N PHE A 181 -7.86 -7.36 8.79
CA PHE A 181 -6.60 -7.74 8.20
C PHE A 181 -5.59 -6.61 8.27
N LEU A 182 -5.98 -5.39 7.89
CA LEU A 182 -5.05 -4.30 7.63
C LEU A 182 -4.38 -3.71 8.88
N TRP A 183 -4.95 -3.93 10.08
CA TRP A 183 -4.30 -3.61 11.36
C TRP A 183 -3.32 -4.67 11.87
N THR A 184 -3.18 -5.76 11.13
CA THR A 184 -2.21 -6.81 11.41
C THR A 184 -0.95 -6.62 10.57
N GLU A 185 0.23 -6.79 11.15
CA GLU A 185 1.55 -6.57 10.51
C GLU A 185 1.73 -7.19 9.11
N ALA A 186 1.11 -8.34 8.85
CA ALA A 186 1.17 -9.04 7.56
C ALA A 186 -0.21 -9.26 6.92
N GLY A 187 -1.26 -8.63 7.44
CA GLY A 187 -2.63 -8.92 7.00
C GLY A 187 -2.95 -8.38 5.60
N GLY A 188 -2.33 -7.29 5.17
CA GLY A 188 -2.44 -6.81 3.79
C GLY A 188 -1.96 -7.86 2.78
N LEU A 189 -0.85 -8.55 3.07
CA LEU A 189 -0.34 -9.63 2.22
C LEU A 189 -1.32 -10.81 2.10
N VAL A 190 -2.06 -11.10 3.18
CA VAL A 190 -3.10 -12.14 3.18
C VAL A 190 -4.24 -11.74 2.25
N VAL A 191 -4.72 -10.50 2.35
CA VAL A 191 -5.79 -9.97 1.49
C VAL A 191 -5.34 -9.95 0.04
N ASP A 192 -4.17 -9.39 -0.26
CA ASP A 192 -3.62 -9.33 -1.62
C ASP A 192 -3.50 -10.73 -2.22
N ASN A 193 -3.03 -11.71 -1.45
CA ASN A 193 -2.97 -13.10 -1.92
C ASN A 193 -4.35 -13.70 -2.21
N PHE A 194 -5.38 -13.37 -1.42
CA PHE A 194 -6.74 -13.84 -1.71
C PHE A 194 -7.31 -13.17 -2.95
N ILE A 195 -7.15 -11.85 -3.07
CA ILE A 195 -7.59 -11.05 -4.21
C ILE A 195 -6.89 -11.50 -5.51
N ALA A 196 -5.57 -11.75 -5.47
CA ALA A 196 -4.81 -12.23 -6.62
C ALA A 196 -5.31 -13.59 -7.13
N ARG A 197 -5.76 -14.45 -6.22
CA ARG A 197 -6.10 -15.86 -6.50
C ARG A 197 -7.57 -16.14 -6.67
N MET A 198 -8.46 -15.24 -6.25
CA MET A 198 -9.90 -15.49 -6.31
C MET A 198 -10.37 -15.67 -7.76
N ALA A 199 -11.32 -16.58 -7.93
CA ALA A 199 -12.05 -16.76 -9.17
C ALA A 199 -12.92 -15.53 -9.42
N MET A 200 -12.95 -15.09 -10.68
CA MET A 200 -13.78 -13.96 -11.11
C MET A 200 -15.21 -14.35 -11.39
N GLU A 201 -15.39 -15.60 -11.79
CA GLU A 201 -16.68 -16.23 -11.95
C GLU A 201 -16.93 -17.13 -10.75
N SER A 202 -18.18 -17.16 -10.30
CA SER A 202 -18.60 -18.06 -9.23
C SER A 202 -19.96 -18.64 -9.53
N SER A 203 -20.11 -19.93 -9.24
CA SER A 203 -21.42 -20.60 -9.20
C SER A 203 -22.26 -20.18 -7.99
N GLU A 204 -21.63 -19.63 -6.94
CA GLU A 204 -22.30 -19.10 -5.75
C GLU A 204 -22.25 -17.55 -5.76
N PRO A 205 -23.39 -16.85 -5.88
CA PRO A 205 -23.40 -15.40 -6.05
C PRO A 205 -22.67 -14.62 -4.96
N LYS A 206 -22.67 -15.11 -3.71
CA LYS A 206 -22.11 -14.41 -2.54
C LYS A 206 -20.67 -14.78 -2.20
N ARG A 207 -20.09 -15.80 -2.84
CA ARG A 207 -18.78 -16.34 -2.47
C ARG A 207 -17.90 -16.47 -3.70
N LEU A 208 -16.66 -16.03 -3.59
CA LEU A 208 -15.64 -16.17 -4.62
C LEU A 208 -14.61 -17.21 -4.15
N SER A 209 -14.38 -18.23 -4.96
CA SER A 209 -13.42 -19.28 -4.63
C SER A 209 -11.99 -18.74 -4.69
N VAL A 210 -11.20 -18.89 -3.64
CA VAL A 210 -9.75 -18.59 -3.62
C VAL A 210 -8.92 -19.84 -3.92
N GLY A 211 -9.53 -21.02 -3.78
CA GLY A 211 -8.90 -22.32 -3.98
C GLY A 211 -8.16 -22.82 -2.74
N ARG A 212 -7.21 -23.74 -2.95
CA ARG A 212 -6.54 -24.45 -1.85
C ARG A 212 -5.61 -23.52 -1.05
N VAL A 213 -5.82 -23.42 0.27
CA VAL A 213 -4.99 -22.65 1.20
C VAL A 213 -4.40 -23.56 2.26
N GLU A 214 -3.08 -23.73 2.21
CA GLU A 214 -2.34 -24.40 3.29
C GLU A 214 -1.84 -23.38 4.30
N THR A 215 -2.52 -23.30 5.45
CA THR A 215 -2.23 -22.26 6.46
C THR A 215 -0.78 -22.28 6.93
N ARG A 216 -0.14 -23.46 7.00
CA ARG A 216 1.28 -23.56 7.39
C ARG A 216 2.21 -22.94 6.34
N ALA A 217 2.02 -23.27 5.07
CA ALA A 217 2.80 -22.71 3.97
C ALA A 217 2.56 -21.20 3.87
N LEU A 218 1.29 -20.77 3.91
CA LEU A 218 0.93 -19.35 3.82
C LEU A 218 1.52 -18.51 4.96
N ALA A 219 1.54 -19.05 6.19
CA ALA A 219 2.17 -18.37 7.32
C ALA A 219 3.69 -18.25 7.16
N ALA A 220 4.35 -19.30 6.63
CA ALA A 220 5.77 -19.28 6.35
C ALA A 220 6.12 -18.25 5.25
N ASP A 221 5.36 -18.24 4.16
CA ASP A 221 5.50 -17.28 3.06
C ASP A 221 5.47 -15.83 3.59
N PHE A 222 4.49 -15.49 4.43
CA PHE A 222 4.35 -14.13 4.95
C PHE A 222 5.20 -13.82 6.19
N MET A 223 6.08 -14.75 6.59
CA MET A 223 6.90 -14.63 7.80
C MET A 223 6.05 -14.22 9.02
N MET A 224 4.94 -14.91 9.23
CA MET A 224 4.06 -14.75 10.38
C MET A 224 3.85 -16.10 11.08
N SER A 225 3.49 -16.09 12.37
CA SER A 225 3.24 -17.36 13.05
C SER A 225 1.95 -18.02 12.55
N ARG A 226 1.96 -19.35 12.43
CA ARG A 226 0.77 -20.13 12.05
C ARG A 226 -0.41 -19.84 12.96
N THR A 227 -0.18 -19.78 14.27
CA THR A 227 -1.22 -19.48 15.27
C THR A 227 -1.85 -18.12 15.04
N HIS A 228 -1.06 -17.12 14.68
CA HIS A 228 -1.56 -15.78 14.40
C HIS A 228 -2.43 -15.75 13.13
N LEU A 229 -1.97 -16.38 12.05
CA LEU A 229 -2.76 -16.51 10.82
C LEU A 229 -4.07 -17.27 11.05
N GLN A 230 -4.05 -18.36 11.81
CA GLN A 230 -5.25 -19.13 12.16
C GLN A 230 -6.27 -18.28 12.93
N ARG A 231 -5.82 -17.49 13.91
CA ARG A 231 -6.70 -16.58 14.67
C ARG A 231 -7.29 -15.49 13.76
N LEU A 232 -6.50 -14.94 12.84
CA LEU A 232 -6.97 -13.94 11.88
C LEU A 232 -8.06 -14.52 10.97
N LEU A 233 -7.83 -15.70 10.37
CA LEU A 233 -8.80 -16.37 9.51
C LEU A 233 -10.06 -16.79 10.29
N ALA A 234 -9.92 -17.25 11.53
CA ALA A 234 -11.07 -17.59 12.37
C ALA A 234 -11.94 -16.36 12.67
N LYS A 235 -11.32 -15.22 13.00
CA LYS A 235 -12.04 -13.95 13.24
C LYS A 235 -12.74 -13.45 11.98
N ALA A 236 -12.07 -13.52 10.83
CA ALA A 236 -12.66 -13.16 9.55
C ALA A 236 -13.81 -14.11 9.16
N ALA A 237 -13.70 -15.40 9.46
CA ALA A 237 -14.77 -16.37 9.23
C ALA A 237 -15.99 -16.15 10.13
N GLN A 238 -15.80 -15.78 11.39
CA GLN A 238 -16.88 -15.39 12.30
C GLN A 238 -17.67 -14.17 11.79
N ARG A 239 -17.00 -13.29 11.05
CA ARG A 239 -17.60 -12.11 10.41
C ARG A 239 -18.16 -12.38 9.01
N GLY A 240 -18.04 -13.62 8.51
CA GLY A 240 -18.51 -14.01 7.19
C GLY A 240 -17.62 -13.57 6.02
N CYS A 241 -16.47 -12.93 6.28
CA CYS A 241 -15.59 -12.41 5.22
C CYS A 241 -14.91 -13.54 4.42
N VAL A 242 -14.60 -14.65 5.09
CA VAL A 242 -13.96 -15.85 4.49
C VAL A 242 -14.57 -17.12 5.06
N GLY A 243 -14.33 -18.25 4.40
CA GLY A 243 -14.63 -19.55 4.96
C GLY A 243 -14.08 -20.69 4.11
N TRP A 244 -14.54 -21.91 4.38
CA TRP A 244 -14.08 -23.10 3.66
C TRP A 244 -15.25 -23.80 2.97
N GLN A 245 -14.97 -24.39 1.81
CA GLN A 245 -15.94 -25.18 1.05
C GLN A 245 -16.02 -26.62 1.59
N ASP A 246 -14.92 -27.15 2.10
CA ASP A 246 -14.74 -28.56 2.45
C ASP A 246 -14.54 -28.75 3.96
N GLU A 247 -15.62 -28.70 4.74
CA GLU A 247 -15.55 -29.11 6.15
C GLU A 247 -15.56 -30.65 6.28
N PRO A 248 -14.79 -31.24 7.23
CA PRO A 248 -13.94 -30.60 8.24
C PRO A 248 -12.50 -30.33 7.77
N ARG A 249 -12.13 -30.66 6.52
CA ARG A 249 -10.75 -30.61 6.02
C ARG A 249 -10.20 -29.19 5.95
N LYS A 250 -11.05 -28.20 5.68
CA LYS A 250 -10.74 -26.76 5.61
C LYS A 250 -9.55 -26.47 4.70
N THR A 251 -9.59 -26.98 3.47
CA THR A 251 -8.50 -26.81 2.51
C THR A 251 -8.84 -25.80 1.41
N HIS A 252 -10.09 -25.71 0.97
CA HIS A 252 -10.52 -24.81 -0.11
C HIS A 252 -11.20 -23.57 0.48
N LEU A 253 -10.51 -22.43 0.39
CA LEU A 253 -10.98 -21.17 0.94
C LEU A 253 -11.86 -20.44 -0.07
N TRP A 254 -12.92 -19.80 0.42
CA TRP A 254 -13.68 -18.79 -0.29
C TRP A 254 -13.61 -17.45 0.45
N ILE A 255 -13.76 -16.36 -0.29
CA ILE A 255 -13.90 -15.00 0.21
C ILE A 255 -15.30 -14.48 -0.15
N SER A 256 -15.94 -13.72 0.74
CA SER A 256 -17.27 -13.17 0.47
C SER A 256 -17.20 -12.05 -0.57
N ARG A 257 -18.26 -11.92 -1.38
CA ARG A 257 -18.38 -10.81 -2.33
C ARG A 257 -18.44 -9.46 -1.60
N ASP A 258 -19.21 -9.37 -0.51
CA ASP A 258 -19.36 -8.16 0.29
C ASP A 258 -18.00 -7.63 0.79
N PHE A 259 -17.11 -8.51 1.29
CA PHE A 259 -15.75 -8.12 1.66
C PHE A 259 -14.95 -7.58 0.47
N VAL A 260 -15.07 -8.21 -0.70
CA VAL A 260 -14.34 -7.78 -1.90
C VAL A 260 -14.85 -6.42 -2.38
N GLU A 261 -16.16 -6.19 -2.36
CA GLU A 261 -16.76 -4.89 -2.71
C GLU A 261 -16.32 -3.79 -1.74
N GLU A 262 -16.31 -4.06 -0.43
CA GLU A 262 -15.85 -3.12 0.59
C GLU A 262 -14.35 -2.82 0.46
N TYR A 263 -13.53 -3.84 0.17
CA TYR A 263 -12.11 -3.67 -0.13
C TYR A 263 -11.88 -2.87 -1.41
N CYS A 264 -12.68 -3.09 -2.45
CA CYS A 264 -12.62 -2.31 -3.69
C CYS A 264 -12.97 -0.85 -3.45
N ALA A 265 -14.07 -0.57 -2.76
CA ALA A 265 -14.48 0.79 -2.42
C ALA A 265 -13.39 1.53 -1.64
N TRP A 266 -12.75 0.86 -0.69
CA TRP A 266 -11.62 1.42 0.05
C TRP A 266 -10.39 1.65 -0.83
N GLN A 267 -10.01 0.70 -1.70
CA GLN A 267 -8.90 0.86 -2.65
C GLN A 267 -9.16 1.98 -3.66
N ALA A 268 -10.40 2.21 -4.07
CA ALA A 268 -10.79 3.26 -5.01
C ALA A 268 -10.31 4.64 -4.55
N VAL A 269 -10.36 4.92 -3.24
CA VAL A 269 -9.87 6.19 -2.68
C VAL A 269 -8.39 6.41 -3.00
N LYS A 270 -7.53 5.42 -2.70
CA LYS A 270 -6.09 5.50 -3.00
C LYS A 270 -5.83 5.56 -4.51
N PHE A 271 -6.56 4.79 -5.30
CA PHE A 271 -6.41 4.80 -6.76
C PHE A 271 -6.77 6.16 -7.37
N ALA A 272 -7.83 6.81 -6.88
CA ALA A 272 -8.20 8.17 -7.29
C ALA A 272 -7.09 9.17 -6.99
N TYR A 273 -6.46 9.10 -5.81
CA TYR A 273 -5.32 9.97 -5.48
C TYR A 273 -4.07 9.68 -6.31
N VAL A 274 -3.83 8.42 -6.67
CA VAL A 274 -2.71 8.08 -7.57
C VAL A 274 -2.93 8.69 -8.96
N ASP A 275 -4.14 8.54 -9.51
CA ASP A 275 -4.47 9.06 -10.83
C ASP A 275 -4.47 10.60 -10.86
N GLU A 276 -5.07 11.22 -9.84
CA GLU A 276 -5.08 12.68 -9.67
C GLU A 276 -3.66 13.24 -9.59
N ALA A 277 -2.79 12.62 -8.79
CA ALA A 277 -1.42 13.09 -8.64
C ALA A 277 -0.62 12.94 -9.93
N PHE A 278 -0.85 11.87 -10.69
CA PHE A 278 -0.22 11.67 -12.00
C PHE A 278 -0.67 12.73 -13.01
N GLU A 279 -1.97 12.93 -13.19
CA GLU A 279 -2.52 13.89 -14.15
C GLU A 279 -2.08 15.32 -13.82
N TRP A 280 -2.08 15.68 -12.52
CA TRP A 280 -1.56 16.96 -12.06
C TRP A 280 -0.07 17.13 -12.40
N ALA A 281 0.77 16.15 -12.05
CA ALA A 281 2.22 16.24 -12.28
C ALA A 281 2.57 16.25 -13.78
N LYS A 282 1.82 15.51 -14.60
CA LYS A 282 1.96 15.51 -16.06
C LYS A 282 1.70 16.91 -16.62
N ALA A 283 0.59 17.55 -16.23
CA ALA A 283 0.26 18.90 -16.67
C ALA A 283 1.36 19.92 -16.30
N GLN A 284 1.96 19.81 -15.11
CA GLN A 284 3.06 20.68 -14.69
C GLN A 284 4.28 20.58 -15.60
N ILE A 285 4.64 19.37 -16.07
CA ILE A 285 5.78 19.20 -16.99
C ILE A 285 5.44 19.70 -18.39
N GLU A 286 4.23 19.44 -18.86
CA GLU A 286 3.78 19.91 -20.17
C GLU A 286 3.75 21.45 -20.24
N GLU A 287 3.35 22.13 -19.15
CA GLU A 287 3.41 23.58 -19.02
C GLU A 287 4.84 24.14 -18.99
N MET A 288 5.80 23.41 -18.40
CA MET A 288 7.22 23.82 -18.37
C MET A 288 7.96 23.60 -19.70
N ALA A 289 7.40 22.80 -20.60
CA ALA A 289 7.97 22.49 -21.91
C ALA A 289 7.52 23.47 -23.01
N VAL A 290 6.58 24.37 -22.72
CA VAL A 290 6.04 25.43 -23.60
C VAL A 290 6.69 26.76 -23.25
#